data_AF-A0A965E207-F1
#
_entry.id   AF-A0A965E207-F1
#
_cell.length_a   1.000
_cell.length_b   1.000
_cell.length_c   1.000
_cell.angle_alpha   90.00
_cell.angle_beta   90.00
_cell.angle_gamma   90.00
#
_symmetry.space_group_name_H-M   'P 1'
#
loop_
_entity.id
_entity.type
_entity.pdbx_description
1 polymer ?
#
loop_
_entity_poly.entity_id
_entity_poly.type
_entity_poly.pdbx_seq_one_letter_code
_entity_poly.pdbx_strand_id
1 'polypeptide(L)'
;MRKRLRVEHLESRDCPALVVQSVMGHLTIRGIPNGNVTVTETSPNTFTVVDNGKAFAPAPCNGNMSIRLPSRPGFFRVDLNGNSLNGNLLLDLGDGYSGSTAVDYDVSVYDSTATSVLSTSVIGGNVSVLKGNGNELVGVGYLYTVTSTPVNRPLQVLGGLNVAGRMSVTFGESFQLGEGSKVAGAASVSYYDDVTFGQQDVTAATLTQVQGNVTVTTAGAGGGLRANFFGRFEKNLTVNAAATTTGFNTFTITSPDPNVDAYVGGNLNVVMGQSGLYNSMQVLQDTGGTGVTQVVGQTTLVSRNSIGTTNDFVSLDGQFDSSVLVQTGNQGLDFDFPLESKINGMLTIIAGSGTNNIGTGGTNTFAGTLQGHYKLYLGSGTNNVDLQTSIGGVLLFRAGDGVNNVNLTPADPSSLYRVNMLFGPGTNTLTLNANVIIRGIVKGSDGTNTFNQNNATIISRLFSNFP
;
A
#
# COMPACT_ATOMS: atom_id res chain seq x y z
N MET A 1 31.57 -65.28 12.19
CA MET A 1 32.16 -63.93 12.38
C MET A 1 31.11 -63.02 13.00
N ARG A 2 31.38 -62.40 14.16
CA ARG A 2 30.46 -61.39 14.74
C ARG A 2 30.66 -60.07 13.98
N LYS A 3 29.59 -59.51 13.40
CA LYS A 3 29.63 -58.16 12.81
C LYS A 3 30.02 -57.18 13.92
N ARG A 4 31.12 -56.45 13.73
CA ARG A 4 31.52 -55.36 14.63
C ARG A 4 30.49 -54.24 14.49
N LEU A 5 29.90 -53.82 15.62
CA LEU A 5 29.13 -52.59 15.70
C LEU A 5 30.07 -51.44 15.31
N ARG A 6 29.79 -50.75 14.20
CA ARG A 6 30.45 -49.48 13.87
C ARG A 6 29.59 -48.38 14.46
N VAL A 7 30.21 -47.49 15.23
CA VAL A 7 29.57 -46.26 15.67
C VAL A 7 29.58 -45.33 14.46
N GLU A 8 28.42 -45.14 13.84
CA GLU A 8 28.26 -44.10 12.83
C GLU A 8 28.43 -42.75 13.51
N HIS A 9 29.21 -41.88 12.85
CA HIS A 9 29.40 -40.50 13.26
C HIS A 9 28.04 -39.83 13.46
N LEU A 10 27.92 -39.00 14.50
CA LEU A 10 26.63 -38.41 14.85
C LEU A 10 26.10 -37.54 13.70
N GLU A 11 27.02 -36.88 12.99
CA GLU A 11 26.78 -36.09 11.77
C GLU A 11 26.44 -36.91 10.52
N SER A 12 26.68 -38.22 10.52
CA SER A 12 26.28 -39.12 9.41
C SER A 12 24.92 -39.77 9.63
N ARG A 13 24.32 -39.60 10.82
CA ARG A 13 22.99 -40.12 11.07
C ARG A 13 21.98 -39.19 10.41
N ASP A 14 21.09 -39.78 9.61
CA ASP A 14 19.84 -39.14 9.18
C ASP A 14 18.89 -38.94 10.37
N CYS A 15 19.34 -38.29 11.43
CA CYS A 15 18.46 -37.84 12.49
C CYS A 15 17.66 -36.66 11.93
N PRO A 16 16.33 -36.66 12.06
CA PRO A 16 15.54 -35.49 11.69
C PRO A 16 16.04 -34.28 12.49
N ALA A 17 16.36 -33.19 11.81
CA ALA A 17 16.93 -32.01 12.46
C ALA A 17 15.85 -31.17 13.18
N LEU A 18 14.58 -31.44 12.86
CA LEU A 18 13.42 -30.92 13.56
C LEU A 18 12.93 -31.85 14.67
N VAL A 19 12.43 -31.25 15.74
CA VAL A 19 11.65 -31.89 16.80
C VAL A 19 10.19 -31.50 16.58
N VAL A 20 9.35 -32.51 16.34
CA VAL A 20 7.89 -32.36 16.16
C VAL A 20 7.19 -32.97 17.37
N GLN A 21 6.42 -32.16 18.09
CA GLN A 21 5.77 -32.58 19.32
C GLN A 21 4.32 -32.08 19.37
N SER A 22 3.37 -32.97 19.62
CA SER A 22 1.99 -32.61 19.94
C SER A 22 1.73 -32.83 21.43
N VAL A 23 1.34 -31.77 22.14
CA VAL A 23 1.01 -31.82 23.57
C VAL A 23 -0.32 -31.12 23.78
N MET A 24 -1.30 -31.82 24.38
CA MET A 24 -2.63 -31.25 24.65
C MET A 24 -3.30 -30.63 23.42
N GLY A 25 -3.07 -31.20 22.24
CA GLY A 25 -3.61 -30.70 20.97
C GLY A 25 -2.86 -29.50 20.38
N HIS A 26 -1.76 -29.05 20.99
CA HIS A 26 -0.88 -28.02 20.41
C HIS A 26 0.30 -28.66 19.68
N LEU A 27 0.52 -28.30 18.42
CA LEU A 27 1.67 -28.75 17.64
C LEU A 27 2.83 -27.77 17.76
N THR A 28 3.98 -28.25 18.23
CA THR A 28 5.23 -27.49 18.27
C THR A 28 6.26 -28.13 17.35
N ILE A 29 6.86 -27.32 16.48
CA ILE A 29 7.95 -27.71 15.58
C ILE A 29 9.14 -26.81 15.87
N ARG A 30 10.31 -27.37 16.17
CA ARG A 30 11.52 -26.60 16.48
C ARG A 30 12.79 -27.28 15.97
N GLY A 31 13.84 -26.51 15.71
CA GLY A 31 15.12 -27.02 15.21
C GLY A 31 15.56 -26.29 13.94
N ILE A 32 16.74 -26.61 13.44
CA ILE A 32 17.26 -26.10 12.17
C ILE A 32 16.95 -27.18 11.12
N PRO A 33 16.10 -26.95 10.13
CA PRO A 33 15.80 -27.97 9.13
C PRO A 33 17.00 -28.26 8.23
N ASN A 34 17.05 -29.47 7.67
CA ASN A 34 18.12 -29.88 6.75
C ASN A 34 17.93 -29.31 5.34
N GLY A 35 16.76 -28.79 5.02
CA GLY A 35 16.41 -28.30 3.70
C GLY A 35 15.04 -27.63 3.68
N ASN A 36 14.28 -27.95 2.65
CA ASN A 36 12.91 -27.50 2.48
C ASN A 36 11.98 -28.16 3.51
N VAL A 37 11.09 -27.38 4.11
CA VAL A 37 10.10 -27.88 5.07
C VAL A 37 8.69 -27.64 4.56
N THR A 38 7.88 -28.69 4.63
CA THR A 38 6.43 -28.59 4.38
C THR A 38 5.68 -29.18 5.58
N VAL A 39 4.66 -28.46 6.03
CA VAL A 39 3.69 -28.89 7.03
C VAL A 39 2.33 -28.95 6.35
N THR A 40 1.81 -30.15 6.11
CA THR A 40 0.56 -30.35 5.36
C THR A 40 -0.50 -30.96 6.25
N GLU A 41 -1.71 -30.40 6.26
CA GLU A 41 -2.86 -31.03 6.90
C GLU A 41 -3.37 -32.20 6.04
N THR A 42 -3.18 -33.43 6.53
CA THR A 42 -3.53 -34.65 5.78
C THR A 42 -4.94 -35.14 6.08
N SER A 43 -5.49 -34.74 7.22
CA SER A 43 -6.87 -34.94 7.64
C SER A 43 -7.21 -33.88 8.69
N PRO A 44 -8.50 -33.60 8.98
CA PRO A 44 -8.88 -32.55 9.92
C PRO A 44 -8.08 -32.61 11.23
N ASN A 45 -7.42 -31.50 11.57
CA ASN A 45 -6.55 -31.31 12.73
C ASN A 45 -5.36 -32.28 12.83
N THR A 46 -4.89 -32.85 11.72
CA THR A 46 -3.74 -33.77 11.70
C THR A 46 -2.74 -33.35 10.63
N PHE A 47 -1.53 -33.05 11.05
CA PHE A 47 -0.49 -32.49 10.20
C PHE A 47 0.66 -33.46 10.01
N THR A 48 1.13 -33.58 8.78
CA THR A 48 2.38 -34.27 8.44
C THR A 48 3.46 -33.22 8.21
N VAL A 49 4.59 -33.38 8.90
CA VAL A 49 5.78 -32.54 8.72
C VAL A 49 6.77 -33.30 7.84
N VAL A 50 7.32 -32.64 6.84
CA VAL A 50 8.36 -33.17 5.96
C VAL A 50 9.56 -32.23 6.00
N ASP A 51 10.74 -32.73 6.38
CA ASP A 51 12.02 -32.01 6.37
C ASP A 51 12.94 -32.64 5.33
N ASN A 52 13.21 -31.90 4.25
CA ASN A 52 14.03 -32.33 3.12
C ASN A 52 13.62 -33.71 2.56
N GLY A 53 12.31 -33.91 2.33
CA GLY A 53 11.75 -35.16 1.82
C GLY A 53 11.54 -36.25 2.87
N LYS A 54 12.03 -36.07 4.09
CA LYS A 54 11.82 -37.02 5.19
C LYS A 54 10.58 -36.66 6.00
N ALA A 55 9.55 -37.50 5.91
CA ALA A 55 8.32 -37.34 6.69
C ALA A 55 8.49 -37.77 8.15
N PHE A 56 7.89 -36.99 9.05
CA PHE A 56 7.62 -37.37 10.43
C PHE A 56 6.29 -38.12 10.53
N ALA A 57 6.07 -38.81 11.65
CA ALA A 57 4.75 -39.36 11.94
C ALA A 57 3.70 -38.23 12.00
N PRO A 58 2.49 -38.43 11.44
CA PRO A 58 1.41 -37.45 11.54
C PRO A 58 1.13 -37.07 12.99
N ALA A 59 0.94 -35.77 13.24
CA ALA A 59 0.75 -35.22 14.58
C ALA A 59 -0.58 -34.46 14.67
N PRO A 60 -1.41 -34.71 15.70
CA PRO A 60 -2.66 -33.97 15.89
C PRO A 60 -2.39 -32.52 16.33
N CYS A 61 -3.22 -31.58 15.88
CA CYS A 61 -3.19 -30.16 16.23
C CYS A 61 -4.63 -29.62 16.31
N ASN A 62 -5.28 -29.84 17.45
CA ASN A 62 -6.63 -29.33 17.72
C ASN A 62 -6.64 -27.87 18.22
N GLY A 63 -5.47 -27.32 18.58
CA GLY A 63 -5.30 -25.97 19.10
C GLY A 63 -4.30 -25.16 18.28
N ASN A 64 -3.38 -24.49 18.96
CA ASN A 64 -2.35 -23.66 18.31
C ASN A 64 -1.23 -24.50 17.68
N MET A 65 -0.71 -24.02 16.56
CA MET A 65 0.54 -24.47 15.95
C MET A 65 1.64 -23.43 16.16
N SER A 66 2.79 -23.85 16.68
CA SER A 66 3.97 -23.01 16.90
C SER A 66 5.19 -23.62 16.23
N ILE A 67 5.68 -22.98 15.19
CA ILE A 67 6.93 -23.32 14.51
C ILE A 67 8.00 -22.29 14.89
N ARG A 68 9.15 -22.76 15.39
CA ARG A 68 10.27 -21.91 15.79
C ARG A 68 11.58 -22.44 15.23
N LEU A 69 12.07 -21.78 14.20
CA LEU A 69 13.30 -22.14 13.50
C LEU A 69 14.39 -21.13 13.86
N PRO A 70 15.55 -21.55 14.38
CA PRO A 70 16.67 -20.62 14.59
C PRO A 70 17.19 -20.05 13.27
N SER A 71 17.16 -20.84 12.19
CA SER A 71 17.43 -20.47 10.81
C SER A 71 16.84 -21.55 9.88
N ARG A 72 16.80 -21.32 8.56
CA ARG A 72 16.41 -22.34 7.56
C ARG A 72 17.28 -22.26 6.30
N PRO A 73 17.70 -23.37 5.68
CA PRO A 73 18.46 -23.34 4.43
C PRO A 73 17.58 -23.42 3.17
N GLY A 74 16.29 -23.73 3.30
CA GLY A 74 15.35 -23.86 2.19
C GLY A 74 14.00 -23.19 2.47
N PHE A 75 13.02 -23.42 1.61
CA PHE A 75 11.67 -22.85 1.78
C PHE A 75 10.96 -23.43 3.00
N PHE A 76 9.96 -22.71 3.49
CA PHE A 76 9.08 -23.15 4.56
C PHE A 76 7.61 -22.99 4.15
N ARG A 77 6.82 -24.07 4.23
CA ARG A 77 5.44 -24.07 3.77
C ARG A 77 4.49 -24.69 4.78
N VAL A 78 3.33 -24.06 4.97
CA VAL A 78 2.19 -24.60 5.70
C VAL A 78 1.02 -24.68 4.73
N ASP A 79 0.56 -25.90 4.46
CA ASP A 79 -0.54 -26.20 3.55
C ASP A 79 -1.73 -26.77 4.33
N LEU A 80 -2.86 -26.05 4.34
CA LEU A 80 -4.09 -26.50 4.99
C LEU A 80 -4.83 -27.56 4.17
N ASN A 81 -4.53 -27.70 2.87
CA ASN A 81 -5.01 -28.78 2.01
C ASN A 81 -6.53 -29.03 2.14
N GLY A 82 -7.32 -27.96 2.09
CA GLY A 82 -8.78 -27.96 2.20
C GLY A 82 -9.36 -28.05 3.61
N ASN A 83 -8.53 -28.11 4.65
CA ASN A 83 -8.95 -28.26 6.05
C ASN A 83 -8.80 -26.97 6.85
N SER A 84 -8.95 -27.03 8.18
CA SER A 84 -8.93 -25.85 9.04
C SER A 84 -8.13 -26.07 10.31
N LEU A 85 -7.27 -25.11 10.63
CA LEU A 85 -6.58 -25.01 11.90
C LEU A 85 -7.46 -24.25 12.90
N ASN A 86 -7.92 -24.90 13.96
CA ASN A 86 -8.81 -24.26 14.95
C ASN A 86 -8.16 -23.10 15.72
N GLY A 87 -6.84 -23.14 15.92
CA GLY A 87 -6.11 -22.19 16.78
C GLY A 87 -5.30 -21.15 16.03
N ASN A 88 -4.30 -20.61 16.72
CA ASN A 88 -3.33 -19.66 16.17
C ASN A 88 -2.20 -20.40 15.42
N LEU A 89 -1.65 -19.77 14.40
CA LEU A 89 -0.42 -20.18 13.73
C LEU A 89 0.68 -19.15 14.03
N LEU A 90 1.78 -19.62 14.63
CA LEU A 90 3.00 -18.84 14.84
C LEU A 90 4.15 -19.44 14.04
N LEU A 91 4.76 -18.63 13.17
CA LEU A 91 6.01 -18.90 12.46
C LEU A 91 7.08 -17.93 12.98
N ASP A 92 8.00 -18.40 13.81
CA ASP A 92 9.20 -17.65 14.21
C ASP A 92 10.38 -18.15 13.39
N LEU A 93 10.87 -17.30 12.47
CA LEU A 93 11.90 -17.66 11.50
C LEU A 93 13.32 -17.49 12.04
N GLY A 94 13.49 -17.00 13.27
CA GLY A 94 14.80 -16.83 13.87
C GLY A 94 15.65 -15.85 13.08
N ASP A 95 16.85 -16.28 12.67
CA ASP A 95 17.78 -15.56 11.80
C ASP A 95 17.40 -15.65 10.32
N GLY A 96 16.27 -16.26 9.97
CA GLY A 96 15.72 -16.30 8.63
C GLY A 96 16.36 -17.32 7.70
N TYR A 97 16.33 -17.00 6.40
CA TYR A 97 16.98 -17.83 5.39
C TYR A 97 18.52 -17.81 5.54
N SER A 98 19.15 -18.97 5.35
CA SER A 98 20.60 -19.18 5.51
C SER A 98 21.19 -20.05 4.40
N GLY A 99 20.38 -20.42 3.40
CA GLY A 99 20.85 -21.20 2.28
C GLY A 99 21.69 -20.38 1.30
N SER A 100 22.31 -21.08 0.35
CA SER A 100 23.18 -20.47 -0.66
C SER A 100 22.46 -20.14 -1.98
N THR A 101 21.21 -20.57 -2.15
CA THR A 101 20.45 -20.49 -3.41
C THR A 101 19.46 -19.33 -3.36
N ALA A 102 19.55 -18.42 -4.33
CA ALA A 102 18.70 -17.22 -4.35
C ALA A 102 17.22 -17.45 -4.68
N VAL A 103 16.69 -18.67 -4.52
CA VAL A 103 15.34 -19.06 -4.97
C VAL A 103 14.49 -19.70 -3.87
N ASP A 104 15.05 -19.97 -2.68
CA ASP A 104 14.37 -20.73 -1.61
C ASP A 104 14.00 -19.86 -0.40
N TYR A 105 13.77 -18.57 -0.62
CA TYR A 105 13.42 -17.60 0.43
C TYR A 105 11.94 -17.66 0.86
N ASP A 106 11.14 -18.53 0.26
CA ASP A 106 9.69 -18.65 0.44
C ASP A 106 9.29 -19.08 1.87
N VAL A 107 8.33 -18.34 2.44
CA VAL A 107 7.55 -18.70 3.63
C VAL A 107 6.07 -18.56 3.30
N SER A 108 5.41 -19.65 2.93
CA SER A 108 4.01 -19.62 2.49
C SER A 108 3.08 -20.32 3.48
N VAL A 109 1.93 -19.71 3.77
CA VAL A 109 0.77 -20.31 4.43
C VAL A 109 -0.38 -20.28 3.43
N TYR A 110 -0.90 -21.43 3.03
CA TYR A 110 -1.84 -21.50 1.92
C TYR A 110 -2.75 -22.73 2.00
N ASP A 111 -3.69 -22.81 1.06
CA ASP A 111 -4.51 -23.98 0.82
C ASP A 111 -4.29 -24.48 -0.62
N SER A 112 -3.62 -25.62 -0.78
CA SER A 112 -3.36 -26.21 -2.09
C SER A 112 -4.61 -26.62 -2.88
N THR A 113 -5.75 -26.78 -2.20
CA THR A 113 -7.03 -27.14 -2.82
C THR A 113 -7.81 -25.92 -3.32
N ALA A 114 -7.44 -24.71 -2.89
CA ALA A 114 -8.08 -23.48 -3.33
C ALA A 114 -7.74 -23.20 -4.80
N THR A 115 -8.76 -23.12 -5.67
CA THR A 115 -8.57 -23.04 -7.13
C THR A 115 -8.78 -21.64 -7.73
N SER A 116 -9.32 -20.67 -6.98
CA SER A 116 -9.41 -19.22 -7.34
C SER A 116 -10.49 -18.48 -6.53
N VAL A 117 -11.49 -19.21 -6.01
CA VAL A 117 -12.59 -18.66 -5.23
C VAL A 117 -12.35 -18.93 -3.74
N LEU A 118 -12.87 -18.05 -2.87
CA LEU A 118 -12.83 -18.14 -1.40
C LEU A 118 -12.55 -19.56 -0.90
N SER A 119 -11.35 -19.76 -0.35
CA SER A 119 -11.02 -21.05 0.23
C SER A 119 -11.95 -21.38 1.39
N THR A 120 -12.31 -22.66 1.50
CA THR A 120 -13.02 -23.21 2.66
C THR A 120 -12.07 -23.42 3.85
N SER A 121 -10.76 -23.31 3.63
CA SER A 121 -9.75 -23.47 4.66
C SER A 121 -9.67 -22.24 5.55
N VAL A 122 -9.66 -22.49 6.85
CA VAL A 122 -9.75 -21.46 7.88
C VAL A 122 -8.64 -21.65 8.91
N ILE A 123 -8.00 -20.56 9.30
CA ILE A 123 -7.24 -20.45 10.53
C ILE A 123 -8.12 -19.72 11.53
N GLY A 124 -8.60 -20.44 12.55
CA GLY A 124 -9.58 -19.95 13.51
C GLY A 124 -9.04 -18.87 14.45
N GLY A 125 -7.72 -18.79 14.62
CA GLY A 125 -7.05 -17.76 15.41
C GLY A 125 -6.25 -16.76 14.57
N ASN A 126 -5.18 -16.24 15.16
CA ASN A 126 -4.25 -15.32 14.52
C ASN A 126 -3.20 -16.07 13.69
N VAL A 127 -2.70 -15.42 12.65
CA VAL A 127 -1.48 -15.81 11.93
C VAL A 127 -0.37 -14.82 12.28
N SER A 128 0.78 -15.31 12.73
CA SER A 128 1.95 -14.49 13.02
C SER A 128 3.19 -15.05 12.35
N VAL A 129 3.86 -14.22 11.54
CA VAL A 129 5.16 -14.52 10.93
C VAL A 129 6.18 -13.51 11.45
N LEU A 130 7.16 -13.97 12.22
CA LEU A 130 8.08 -13.13 12.97
C LEU A 130 9.53 -13.37 12.56
N LYS A 131 10.32 -12.30 12.61
CA LYS A 131 11.75 -12.25 12.31
C LYS A 131 12.05 -12.61 10.86
N GLY A 132 13.24 -13.15 10.58
CA GLY A 132 13.79 -13.29 9.23
C GLY A 132 15.21 -12.74 9.15
N ASN A 133 15.81 -12.83 7.95
CA ASN A 133 17.13 -12.33 7.62
C ASN A 133 17.08 -11.08 6.73
N GLY A 134 15.87 -10.68 6.32
CA GLY A 134 15.70 -9.58 5.39
C GLY A 134 15.78 -9.98 3.92
N ASN A 135 15.43 -11.21 3.59
CA ASN A 135 15.25 -11.67 2.21
C ASN A 135 13.99 -12.54 2.05
N GLU A 136 13.13 -12.59 3.07
CA GLU A 136 11.96 -13.48 3.07
C GLU A 136 10.90 -13.06 2.04
N LEU A 137 10.37 -14.04 1.31
CA LEU A 137 9.13 -13.91 0.54
C LEU A 137 8.00 -14.56 1.33
N VAL A 138 7.22 -13.76 2.06
CA VAL A 138 6.14 -14.25 2.93
C VAL A 138 4.80 -14.20 2.21
N GLY A 139 4.17 -15.35 2.01
CA GLY A 139 2.84 -15.48 1.43
C GLY A 139 1.82 -15.97 2.47
N VAL A 140 0.67 -15.30 2.57
CA VAL A 140 -0.50 -15.81 3.30
C VAL A 140 -1.67 -15.86 2.33
N GLY A 141 -2.26 -17.04 2.14
CA GLY A 141 -3.19 -17.27 1.04
C GLY A 141 -2.49 -17.27 -0.33
N TYR A 142 -1.18 -17.47 -0.34
CA TYR A 142 -0.33 -17.28 -1.52
C TYR A 142 0.83 -18.26 -1.49
N LEU A 143 1.16 -18.86 -2.64
CA LEU A 143 2.26 -19.81 -2.76
C LEU A 143 3.32 -19.27 -3.72
N TYR A 144 4.50 -18.96 -3.18
CA TYR A 144 5.66 -18.65 -4.02
C TYR A 144 6.27 -19.94 -4.59
N THR A 145 6.44 -19.99 -5.91
CA THR A 145 7.13 -21.10 -6.57
C THR A 145 8.50 -20.66 -7.06
N VAL A 146 9.43 -21.60 -7.16
CA VAL A 146 10.80 -21.34 -7.64
C VAL A 146 10.86 -20.78 -9.06
N THR A 147 9.76 -20.89 -9.83
CA THR A 147 9.62 -20.37 -11.20
C THR A 147 9.16 -18.91 -11.25
N SER A 148 9.20 -18.17 -10.13
CA SER A 148 8.86 -16.75 -10.00
C SER A 148 7.42 -16.34 -10.28
N THR A 149 6.61 -17.16 -10.95
CA THR A 149 5.17 -16.94 -11.03
C THR A 149 4.54 -17.46 -9.75
N PRO A 150 4.06 -16.57 -8.87
CA PRO A 150 3.42 -17.04 -7.68
C PRO A 150 2.00 -17.52 -8.00
N VAL A 151 1.45 -18.37 -7.14
CA VAL A 151 0.13 -18.98 -7.34
C VAL A 151 -0.80 -18.52 -6.23
N ASN A 152 -1.89 -17.86 -6.61
CA ASN A 152 -2.91 -17.44 -5.65
C ASN A 152 -3.61 -18.67 -5.04
N ARG A 153 -3.66 -18.74 -3.70
CA ARG A 153 -4.17 -19.88 -2.93
C ARG A 153 -4.89 -19.38 -1.69
N PRO A 154 -6.05 -18.71 -1.86
CA PRO A 154 -6.67 -17.91 -0.81
C PRO A 154 -6.87 -18.71 0.48
N LEU A 155 -6.94 -18.02 1.62
CA LEU A 155 -7.35 -18.62 2.89
C LEU A 155 -8.12 -17.63 3.75
N GLN A 156 -8.78 -18.12 4.79
CA GLN A 156 -9.46 -17.27 5.77
C GLN A 156 -8.72 -17.28 7.11
N VAL A 157 -8.45 -16.11 7.67
CA VAL A 157 -7.94 -15.90 9.04
C VAL A 157 -9.05 -15.24 9.85
N LEU A 158 -9.60 -15.96 10.84
CA LEU A 158 -10.68 -15.40 11.70
C LEU A 158 -10.15 -14.49 12.80
N GLY A 159 -8.84 -14.55 13.11
CA GLY A 159 -8.15 -13.60 13.96
C GLY A 159 -7.47 -12.48 13.17
N GLY A 160 -6.41 -11.92 13.74
CA GLY A 160 -5.52 -10.95 13.08
C GLY A 160 -4.36 -11.60 12.34
N LEU A 161 -3.74 -10.81 11.47
CA LEU A 161 -2.54 -11.16 10.72
C LEU A 161 -1.40 -10.23 11.15
N ASN A 162 -0.29 -10.79 11.63
CA ASN A 162 0.88 -10.01 12.01
C ASN A 162 2.14 -10.56 11.34
N VAL A 163 2.74 -9.78 10.45
CA VAL A 163 3.97 -10.13 9.76
C VAL A 163 5.03 -9.09 10.11
N ALA A 164 6.11 -9.51 10.76
CA ALA A 164 7.15 -8.62 11.24
C ALA A 164 8.52 -9.19 10.92
N GLY A 165 9.22 -8.59 9.95
CA GLY A 165 10.58 -8.93 9.57
C GLY A 165 11.59 -8.47 10.62
N ARG A 166 12.88 -8.72 10.37
CA ARG A 166 13.94 -7.98 11.05
C ARG A 166 14.24 -6.72 10.25
N MET A 167 14.62 -5.64 10.93
CA MET A 167 15.17 -4.48 10.25
C MET A 167 16.47 -4.90 9.56
N SER A 168 16.46 -4.94 8.23
CA SER A 168 17.63 -5.20 7.40
C SER A 168 18.01 -3.97 6.59
N VAL A 169 19.23 -3.98 6.08
CA VAL A 169 19.72 -3.06 5.05
C VAL A 169 19.76 -3.73 3.67
N THR A 170 19.46 -5.02 3.61
CA THR A 170 19.31 -5.75 2.36
C THR A 170 17.94 -5.46 1.76
N PHE A 171 17.86 -5.55 0.45
CA PHE A 171 16.63 -5.39 -0.31
C PHE A 171 16.02 -6.77 -0.57
N GLY A 172 14.70 -6.83 -0.68
CA GLY A 172 14.02 -7.97 -1.30
C GLY A 172 13.05 -8.72 -0.39
N GLU A 173 12.78 -8.21 0.81
CA GLU A 173 11.68 -8.70 1.62
C GLU A 173 10.35 -8.35 0.95
N SER A 174 9.55 -9.38 0.66
CA SER A 174 8.20 -9.19 0.16
C SER A 174 7.19 -9.88 1.04
N PHE A 175 6.10 -9.20 1.34
CA PHE A 175 4.90 -9.80 1.90
C PHE A 175 3.76 -9.73 0.90
N GLN A 176 3.01 -10.83 0.78
CA GLN A 176 1.77 -10.86 0.03
C GLN A 176 0.65 -11.60 0.77
N LEU A 177 -0.49 -10.93 0.92
CA LEU A 177 -1.76 -11.58 1.20
C LEU A 177 -2.42 -11.93 -0.14
N GLY A 178 -2.68 -13.21 -0.40
CA GLY A 178 -3.24 -13.65 -1.68
C GLY A 178 -4.66 -13.15 -1.92
N GLU A 179 -4.98 -12.95 -3.18
CA GLU A 179 -6.29 -12.49 -3.63
C GLU A 179 -7.42 -13.44 -3.22
N GLY A 180 -8.56 -12.85 -2.82
CA GLY A 180 -9.70 -13.58 -2.28
C GLY A 180 -9.51 -14.05 -0.83
N SER A 181 -8.35 -13.83 -0.22
CA SER A 181 -8.14 -14.14 1.20
C SER A 181 -8.93 -13.17 2.10
N LYS A 182 -9.29 -13.66 3.29
CA LYS A 182 -10.04 -12.87 4.27
C LYS A 182 -9.30 -12.82 5.61
N VAL A 183 -9.23 -11.65 6.22
CA VAL A 183 -8.74 -11.45 7.58
C VAL A 183 -9.84 -10.73 8.38
N ALA A 184 -10.43 -11.41 9.36
CA ALA A 184 -11.51 -10.84 10.17
C ALA A 184 -10.99 -9.86 11.24
N GLY A 185 -9.74 -10.01 11.68
CA GLY A 185 -9.06 -9.09 12.59
C GLY A 185 -8.31 -7.97 11.87
N ALA A 186 -7.41 -7.32 12.61
CA ALA A 186 -6.46 -6.37 12.06
C ALA A 186 -5.31 -7.08 11.32
N ALA A 187 -4.72 -6.41 10.33
CA ALA A 187 -3.51 -6.86 9.65
C ALA A 187 -2.38 -5.85 9.84
N SER A 188 -1.21 -6.31 10.30
CA SER A 188 -0.01 -5.51 10.45
C SER A 188 1.17 -6.14 9.72
N VAL A 189 1.86 -5.35 8.90
CA VAL A 189 3.10 -5.73 8.22
C VAL A 189 4.19 -4.74 8.61
N SER A 190 5.33 -5.23 9.08
CA SER A 190 6.46 -4.37 9.47
C SER A 190 7.80 -4.91 9.00
N TYR A 191 8.68 -3.99 8.61
CA TYR A 191 10.04 -4.29 8.10
C TYR A 191 10.03 -5.16 6.82
N TYR A 192 9.19 -4.78 5.85
CA TYR A 192 9.17 -5.36 4.49
C TYR A 192 9.20 -4.23 3.47
N ASP A 193 10.01 -4.36 2.42
CA ASP A 193 10.12 -3.35 1.36
C ASP A 193 8.97 -3.44 0.36
N ASP A 194 8.54 -4.66 0.01
CA ASP A 194 7.43 -4.92 -0.89
C ASP A 194 6.24 -5.49 -0.14
N VAL A 195 5.14 -4.75 -0.03
CA VAL A 195 3.95 -5.17 0.72
C VAL A 195 2.75 -5.15 -0.20
N THR A 196 2.13 -6.30 -0.42
CA THR A 196 0.95 -6.42 -1.28
C THR A 196 -0.21 -7.08 -0.54
N PHE A 197 -1.39 -6.45 -0.59
CA PHE A 197 -2.65 -7.05 -0.17
C PHE A 197 -3.50 -7.33 -1.40
N GLY A 198 -3.65 -8.60 -1.76
CA GLY A 198 -4.31 -9.09 -2.96
C GLY A 198 -3.36 -9.29 -4.15
N GLN A 199 -3.95 -9.34 -5.34
CA GLN A 199 -3.25 -9.34 -6.61
C GLN A 199 -4.19 -8.72 -7.65
N GLN A 200 -3.64 -8.27 -8.77
CA GLN A 200 -4.40 -7.92 -9.95
C GLN A 200 -4.62 -9.18 -10.80
N ASP A 201 -5.59 -10.03 -10.44
CA ASP A 201 -6.15 -11.00 -11.38
C ASP A 201 -7.48 -10.45 -11.89
N VAL A 202 -7.49 -9.99 -13.14
CA VAL A 202 -8.69 -9.45 -13.80
C VAL A 202 -9.81 -10.49 -13.96
N THR A 203 -9.56 -11.76 -13.59
CA THR A 203 -10.56 -12.84 -13.61
C THR A 203 -11.12 -13.18 -12.24
N ALA A 204 -10.53 -12.66 -11.15
CA ALA A 204 -10.94 -13.00 -9.81
C ALA A 204 -12.16 -12.20 -9.35
N ALA A 205 -13.28 -12.91 -9.14
CA ALA A 205 -14.52 -12.30 -8.69
C ALA A 205 -14.56 -11.95 -7.19
N THR A 206 -13.56 -12.39 -6.40
CA THR A 206 -13.55 -12.15 -4.95
C THR A 206 -12.31 -11.39 -4.51
N LEU A 207 -12.53 -10.22 -3.93
CA LEU A 207 -11.47 -9.42 -3.35
C LEU A 207 -10.89 -10.00 -2.08
N THR A 208 -9.62 -9.67 -1.87
CA THR A 208 -9.02 -9.65 -0.55
C THR A 208 -9.83 -8.75 0.38
N GLN A 209 -10.14 -9.24 1.58
CA GLN A 209 -10.88 -8.45 2.57
C GLN A 209 -10.14 -8.45 3.91
N VAL A 210 -9.98 -7.25 4.50
CA VAL A 210 -9.54 -7.10 5.89
C VAL A 210 -10.60 -6.30 6.65
N GLN A 211 -11.21 -6.94 7.65
CA GLN A 211 -12.29 -6.33 8.44
C GLN A 211 -11.79 -5.40 9.56
N GLY A 212 -10.56 -5.60 10.03
CA GLY A 212 -9.91 -4.73 11.00
C GLY A 212 -9.08 -3.61 10.36
N ASN A 213 -8.28 -2.93 11.18
CA ASN A 213 -7.32 -1.94 10.68
C ASN A 213 -6.19 -2.64 9.91
N VAL A 214 -5.71 -1.99 8.85
CA VAL A 214 -4.49 -2.40 8.15
C VAL A 214 -3.38 -1.40 8.44
N THR A 215 -2.21 -1.90 8.83
CA THR A 215 -1.03 -1.07 9.12
C THR A 215 0.19 -1.64 8.45
N VAL A 216 0.84 -0.85 7.60
CA VAL A 216 2.15 -1.16 7.02
C VAL A 216 3.15 -0.16 7.57
N THR A 217 4.22 -0.64 8.19
CA THR A 217 5.28 0.22 8.73
C THR A 217 6.64 -0.29 8.30
N THR A 218 7.39 0.54 7.59
CA THR A 218 8.80 0.27 7.30
C THR A 218 9.66 1.26 8.04
N ALA A 219 10.74 0.76 8.63
CA ALA A 219 11.76 1.59 9.26
C ALA A 219 13.11 0.95 8.95
N GLY A 220 14.11 1.78 8.62
CA GLY A 220 15.46 1.30 8.29
C GLY A 220 16.04 1.95 7.04
N ALA A 221 17.23 1.50 6.67
CA ALA A 221 17.94 1.91 5.47
C ALA A 221 17.72 0.85 4.37
N GLY A 222 16.49 0.74 3.84
CA GLY A 222 16.09 -0.23 2.81
C GLY A 222 15.85 0.38 1.41
N GLY A 223 15.18 -0.30 0.49
CA GLY A 223 14.98 0.20 -0.87
C GLY A 223 13.92 1.26 -1.10
N GLY A 224 13.31 1.73 -0.02
CA GLY A 224 11.99 2.36 -0.07
C GLY A 224 10.89 1.31 0.08
N LEU A 225 9.67 1.78 0.30
CA LEU A 225 8.50 0.92 0.44
C LEU A 225 7.66 0.96 -0.83
N ARG A 226 7.34 -0.21 -1.39
CA ARG A 226 6.24 -0.39 -2.34
C ARG A 226 5.09 -1.06 -1.63
N ALA A 227 4.02 -0.32 -1.39
CA ALA A 227 2.81 -0.81 -0.74
C ALA A 227 1.62 -0.79 -1.72
N ASN A 228 1.16 -1.97 -2.11
CA ASN A 228 0.06 -2.16 -3.06
C ASN A 228 -1.16 -2.78 -2.38
N PHE A 229 -2.34 -2.21 -2.61
CA PHE A 229 -3.59 -2.64 -2.00
C PHE A 229 -4.66 -2.86 -3.06
N PHE A 230 -5.11 -4.11 -3.16
CA PHE A 230 -6.15 -4.60 -4.06
C PHE A 230 -7.20 -5.32 -3.21
N GLY A 231 -8.23 -4.60 -2.77
CA GLY A 231 -9.24 -5.20 -1.90
C GLY A 231 -10.13 -4.23 -1.13
N ARG A 232 -10.86 -4.82 -0.17
CA ARG A 232 -11.75 -4.10 0.76
C ARG A 232 -11.15 -4.06 2.16
N PHE A 233 -10.97 -2.85 2.67
CA PHE A 233 -10.41 -2.57 3.98
C PHE A 233 -11.48 -1.86 4.82
N GLU A 234 -12.20 -2.61 5.65
CA GLU A 234 -13.44 -2.14 6.29
C GLU A 234 -13.22 -1.06 7.37
N LYS A 235 -11.95 -0.82 7.78
CA LYS A 235 -11.55 0.16 8.79
C LYS A 235 -10.44 1.06 8.26
N ASN A 236 -9.52 1.49 9.13
CA ASN A 236 -8.45 2.40 8.75
C ASN A 236 -7.36 1.65 7.98
N LEU A 237 -6.82 2.30 6.95
CA LEU A 237 -5.63 1.87 6.23
C LEU A 237 -4.50 2.87 6.52
N THR A 238 -3.43 2.41 7.16
CA THR A 238 -2.28 3.24 7.51
C THR A 238 -1.00 2.68 6.89
N VAL A 239 -0.26 3.53 6.18
CA VAL A 239 1.06 3.22 5.64
C VAL A 239 2.05 4.25 6.14
N ASN A 240 3.13 3.80 6.77
CA ASN A 240 4.18 4.66 7.29
C ASN A 240 5.54 4.14 6.83
N ALA A 241 6.09 4.74 5.79
CA ALA A 241 7.43 4.42 5.31
C ALA A 241 8.43 5.40 5.90
N ALA A 242 9.16 5.01 6.94
CA ALA A 242 10.18 5.86 7.56
C ALA A 242 11.58 5.65 6.98
N ALA A 243 11.72 4.92 5.87
CA ALA A 243 13.02 4.64 5.26
C ALA A 243 13.75 5.93 4.86
N THR A 244 15.09 5.92 4.99
CA THR A 244 15.96 7.12 4.83
C THR A 244 16.89 7.05 3.62
N THR A 245 16.82 5.96 2.88
CA THR A 245 17.75 5.57 1.82
C THR A 245 17.26 5.98 0.45
N THR A 246 18.19 6.02 -0.50
CA THR A 246 17.92 6.42 -1.88
C THR A 246 17.15 5.32 -2.62
N GLY A 247 15.83 5.40 -2.60
CA GLY A 247 14.93 4.53 -3.34
C GLY A 247 13.58 5.21 -3.58
N PHE A 248 12.64 4.50 -4.20
CA PHE A 248 11.29 5.00 -4.45
C PHE A 248 10.35 4.49 -3.36
N ASN A 249 9.54 5.36 -2.77
CA ASN A 249 8.35 4.90 -2.06
C ASN A 249 7.15 5.00 -2.99
N THR A 250 6.43 3.91 -3.14
CA THR A 250 5.17 3.87 -3.87
C THR A 250 4.06 3.38 -2.96
N PHE A 251 2.95 4.10 -2.96
CA PHE A 251 1.69 3.63 -2.43
C PHE A 251 0.68 3.58 -3.55
N THR A 252 0.06 2.42 -3.72
CA THR A 252 -1.03 2.25 -4.67
C THR A 252 -2.18 1.54 -3.97
N ILE A 253 -3.36 2.14 -4.01
CA ILE A 253 -4.63 1.42 -3.81
C ILE A 253 -5.41 1.54 -5.10
N THR A 254 -5.77 0.42 -5.70
CA THR A 254 -6.37 0.40 -7.05
C THR A 254 -7.43 -0.67 -7.09
N SER A 255 -8.44 -0.46 -7.93
CA SER A 255 -9.31 -1.56 -8.33
C SER A 255 -8.55 -2.46 -9.31
N PRO A 256 -8.46 -3.78 -9.08
CA PRO A 256 -7.82 -4.70 -10.02
C PRO A 256 -8.71 -5.06 -11.22
N ASP A 257 -10.03 -4.89 -11.11
CA ASP A 257 -11.04 -5.32 -12.10
C ASP A 257 -12.15 -4.26 -12.20
N PRO A 258 -12.59 -3.87 -13.42
CA PRO A 258 -13.67 -2.91 -13.63
C PRO A 258 -15.01 -3.21 -12.90
N ASN A 259 -15.22 -4.41 -12.37
CA ASN A 259 -16.45 -4.77 -11.64
C ASN A 259 -16.27 -4.79 -10.12
N VAL A 260 -15.11 -4.39 -9.62
CA VAL A 260 -14.68 -4.73 -8.27
C VAL A 260 -14.04 -3.54 -7.58
N ASP A 261 -14.67 -3.05 -6.52
CA ASP A 261 -14.26 -1.79 -5.87
C ASP A 261 -13.15 -1.95 -4.84
N ALA A 262 -12.08 -1.16 -5.01
CA ALA A 262 -11.18 -0.90 -3.89
C ALA A 262 -11.91 -0.01 -2.86
N TYR A 263 -11.87 -0.40 -1.59
CA TYR A 263 -12.69 0.23 -0.55
C TYR A 263 -11.89 0.45 0.73
N VAL A 264 -11.97 1.66 1.29
CA VAL A 264 -11.51 1.97 2.65
C VAL A 264 -12.66 2.54 3.47
N GLY A 265 -13.18 1.74 4.41
CA GLY A 265 -14.32 2.12 5.24
C GLY A 265 -14.00 3.12 6.36
N GLY A 266 -12.72 3.27 6.71
CA GLY A 266 -12.23 4.23 7.70
C GLY A 266 -11.35 5.33 7.07
N ASN A 267 -10.39 5.82 7.86
CA ASN A 267 -9.41 6.80 7.39
C ASN A 267 -8.31 6.14 6.56
N LEU A 268 -7.84 6.84 5.53
CA LEU A 268 -6.64 6.52 4.78
C LEU A 268 -5.50 7.46 5.21
N ASN A 269 -4.44 6.92 5.81
CA ASN A 269 -3.28 7.69 6.24
C ASN A 269 -1.99 7.14 5.65
N VAL A 270 -1.38 7.87 4.73
CA VAL A 270 -0.13 7.50 4.06
C VAL A 270 0.92 8.54 4.41
N VAL A 271 1.98 8.10 5.08
CA VAL A 271 3.15 8.93 5.39
C VAL A 271 4.36 8.27 4.76
N MET A 272 4.91 8.93 3.74
CA MET A 272 6.14 8.57 3.09
C MET A 272 7.28 9.45 3.60
N GLY A 273 8.33 8.80 4.05
CA GLY A 273 9.55 9.40 4.55
C GLY A 273 10.46 9.87 3.41
N GLN A 274 11.75 9.89 3.69
CA GLN A 274 12.72 10.45 2.78
C GLN A 274 12.98 9.48 1.62
N SER A 275 12.58 9.87 0.42
CA SER A 275 12.93 9.18 -0.83
C SER A 275 14.10 9.89 -1.48
N GLY A 276 15.01 9.10 -2.06
CA GLY A 276 16.16 9.61 -2.82
C GLY A 276 15.77 10.32 -4.11
N LEU A 277 14.60 9.99 -4.68
CA LEU A 277 14.20 10.42 -6.01
C LEU A 277 12.84 11.13 -5.97
N TYR A 278 11.77 10.43 -5.63
CA TYR A 278 10.42 10.97 -5.40
C TYR A 278 9.53 9.95 -4.67
N ASN A 279 8.41 10.41 -4.13
CA ASN A 279 7.34 9.55 -3.63
C ASN A 279 6.18 9.52 -4.65
N SER A 280 5.61 8.34 -4.88
CA SER A 280 4.43 8.16 -5.74
C SER A 280 3.25 7.66 -4.90
N MET A 281 2.18 8.43 -4.81
CA MET A 281 0.96 8.06 -4.09
C MET A 281 -0.21 8.05 -5.06
N GLN A 282 -0.66 6.87 -5.45
CA GLN A 282 -1.77 6.64 -6.37
C GLN A 282 -2.94 6.06 -5.58
N VAL A 283 -4.02 6.82 -5.49
CA VAL A 283 -5.14 6.49 -4.61
C VAL A 283 -6.37 6.26 -5.45
N LEU A 284 -6.93 5.05 -5.34
CA LEU A 284 -8.17 4.59 -5.96
C LEU A 284 -8.14 4.61 -7.49
N GLN A 285 -7.01 4.33 -8.13
CA GLN A 285 -6.94 4.25 -9.59
C GLN A 285 -7.99 3.25 -10.10
N ASP A 286 -8.89 3.75 -10.94
CA ASP A 286 -9.95 2.95 -11.56
C ASP A 286 -9.77 3.03 -13.08
N THR A 287 -9.27 1.94 -13.66
CA THR A 287 -8.94 1.89 -15.10
C THR A 287 -10.14 1.62 -16.00
N GLY A 288 -11.37 1.88 -15.55
CA GLY A 288 -12.57 1.80 -16.38
C GLY A 288 -13.70 0.95 -15.80
N GLY A 289 -13.77 0.85 -14.47
CA GLY A 289 -14.82 0.15 -13.78
C GLY A 289 -16.15 0.88 -13.69
N THR A 290 -17.21 0.10 -13.47
CA THR A 290 -18.56 0.62 -13.17
C THR A 290 -18.81 0.72 -11.67
N GLY A 291 -17.93 0.13 -10.86
CA GLY A 291 -18.02 0.20 -9.42
C GLY A 291 -17.51 1.54 -8.88
N VAL A 292 -17.77 1.79 -7.60
CA VAL A 292 -17.32 3.01 -6.92
C VAL A 292 -16.18 2.67 -5.98
N THR A 293 -14.96 2.78 -6.50
CA THR A 293 -13.75 2.76 -5.69
C THR A 293 -13.79 3.98 -4.73
N GLN A 294 -13.71 3.76 -3.41
CA GLN A 294 -13.99 4.84 -2.43
C GLN A 294 -13.21 4.77 -1.11
N VAL A 295 -12.97 5.96 -0.52
CA VAL A 295 -12.55 6.16 0.88
C VAL A 295 -13.64 6.92 1.63
N VAL A 296 -14.18 6.31 2.69
CA VAL A 296 -15.26 6.90 3.49
C VAL A 296 -14.73 7.96 4.47
N GLY A 297 -13.66 7.64 5.18
CA GLY A 297 -13.06 8.52 6.19
C GLY A 297 -12.14 9.58 5.59
N GLN A 298 -11.40 10.27 6.46
CA GLN A 298 -10.45 11.29 6.04
C GLN A 298 -9.25 10.64 5.32
N THR A 299 -8.80 11.27 4.24
CA THR A 299 -7.56 10.90 3.54
C THR A 299 -6.46 11.88 3.90
N THR A 300 -5.31 11.38 4.33
CA THR A 300 -4.10 12.16 4.61
C THR A 300 -2.92 11.52 3.90
N LEU A 301 -2.30 12.26 2.98
CA LEU A 301 -1.12 11.85 2.22
C LEU A 301 0.00 12.82 2.56
N VAL A 302 1.09 12.32 3.13
CA VAL A 302 2.24 13.14 3.54
C VAL A 302 3.51 12.57 2.95
N SER A 303 4.21 13.35 2.14
CA SER A 303 5.60 13.11 1.74
C SER A 303 6.49 14.05 2.55
N ARG A 304 7.38 13.53 3.40
CA ARG A 304 8.10 14.37 4.38
C ARG A 304 9.38 15.01 3.86
N ASN A 305 10.08 14.45 2.89
CA ASN A 305 11.36 14.97 2.40
C ASN A 305 11.78 14.27 1.09
N SER A 306 11.47 14.80 -0.08
CA SER A 306 12.19 14.37 -1.28
C SER A 306 13.55 15.09 -1.30
N ILE A 307 14.64 14.34 -1.24
CA ILE A 307 16.00 14.90 -1.45
C ILE A 307 16.38 14.93 -2.94
N GLY A 308 15.52 14.40 -3.80
CA GLY A 308 15.72 14.38 -5.24
C GLY A 308 15.34 15.70 -5.90
N THR A 309 15.71 15.83 -7.18
CA THR A 309 15.26 16.92 -8.06
C THR A 309 13.92 16.60 -8.73
N THR A 310 13.36 15.42 -8.49
CA THR A 310 12.12 14.96 -9.11
C THR A 310 10.93 15.32 -8.23
N ASN A 311 9.84 15.70 -8.88
CA ASN A 311 8.58 16.00 -8.21
C ASN A 311 8.01 14.75 -7.53
N ASP A 312 7.39 14.94 -6.37
CA ASP A 312 6.48 13.92 -5.83
C ASP A 312 5.27 13.78 -6.76
N PHE A 313 4.73 12.58 -6.89
CA PHE A 313 3.54 12.31 -7.69
C PHE A 313 2.38 11.91 -6.80
N VAL A 314 1.24 12.58 -6.95
CA VAL A 314 0.00 12.23 -6.25
C VAL A 314 -1.15 12.22 -7.24
N SER A 315 -1.83 11.09 -7.37
CA SER A 315 -3.05 10.96 -8.16
C SER A 315 -4.18 10.48 -7.25
N LEU A 316 -5.28 11.22 -7.23
CA LEU A 316 -6.48 10.92 -6.44
C LEU A 316 -7.62 10.61 -7.40
N ASP A 317 -7.99 9.34 -7.49
CA ASP A 317 -9.09 8.86 -8.31
C ASP A 317 -10.27 8.35 -7.44
N GLY A 318 -11.40 7.97 -8.03
CA GLY A 318 -12.57 7.47 -7.32
C GLY A 318 -13.26 8.48 -6.40
N GLN A 319 -13.98 7.99 -5.38
CA GLN A 319 -14.79 8.81 -4.48
C GLN A 319 -14.19 8.94 -3.07
N PHE A 320 -14.11 10.17 -2.57
CA PHE A 320 -13.74 10.51 -1.20
C PHE A 320 -14.93 11.18 -0.50
N ASP A 321 -15.51 10.49 0.49
CA ASP A 321 -16.69 11.00 1.20
C ASP A 321 -16.37 12.10 2.22
N SER A 322 -15.11 12.17 2.65
CA SER A 322 -14.62 13.13 3.62
C SER A 322 -13.60 14.12 3.01
N SER A 323 -12.86 14.81 3.87
CA SER A 323 -11.81 15.74 3.44
C SER A 323 -10.52 15.01 3.09
N VAL A 324 -9.75 15.59 2.17
CA VAL A 324 -8.44 15.11 1.74
C VAL A 324 -7.37 16.16 2.05
N LEU A 325 -6.29 15.73 2.70
CA LEU A 325 -5.07 16.50 2.88
C LEU A 325 -3.93 15.85 2.11
N VAL A 326 -3.29 16.62 1.23
CA VAL A 326 -2.03 16.26 0.58
C VAL A 326 -0.98 17.24 1.05
N GLN A 327 0.11 16.73 1.61
CA GLN A 327 1.25 17.52 2.05
C GLN A 327 2.53 16.92 1.48
N THR A 328 3.24 17.65 0.64
CA THR A 328 4.56 17.23 0.17
C THR A 328 5.68 18.00 0.87
N GLY A 329 6.90 17.49 0.73
CA GLY A 329 8.10 18.07 1.31
C GLY A 329 8.54 19.32 0.55
N ASN A 330 9.83 19.65 0.62
CA ASN A 330 10.38 20.87 0.03
C ASN A 330 10.50 20.87 -1.50
N GLN A 331 10.10 19.80 -2.19
CA GLN A 331 10.21 19.67 -3.64
C GLN A 331 8.87 19.94 -4.34
N GLY A 332 8.94 19.96 -5.67
CA GLY A 332 7.78 20.08 -6.53
C GLY A 332 6.82 18.91 -6.39
N LEU A 333 5.58 19.13 -6.81
CA LEU A 333 4.48 18.18 -6.78
C LEU A 333 3.83 18.12 -8.15
N ASP A 334 3.67 16.92 -8.68
CA ASP A 334 2.76 16.62 -9.78
C ASP A 334 1.48 16.02 -9.19
N PHE A 335 0.39 16.77 -9.26
CA PHE A 335 -0.90 16.39 -8.71
C PHE A 335 -1.94 16.18 -9.81
N ASP A 336 -2.61 15.04 -9.75
CA ASP A 336 -3.62 14.59 -10.69
C ASP A 336 -4.95 14.26 -9.99
N PHE A 337 -6.04 14.67 -10.63
CA PHE A 337 -7.43 14.53 -10.17
C PHE A 337 -8.35 14.36 -11.40
N PRO A 338 -8.41 13.13 -11.95
CA PRO A 338 -9.12 12.83 -13.20
C PRO A 338 -10.63 13.11 -13.12
N LEU A 339 -11.31 13.01 -14.26
CA LEU A 339 -12.71 13.43 -14.43
C LEU A 339 -13.69 12.66 -13.53
N GLU A 340 -13.38 11.39 -13.29
CA GLU A 340 -14.17 10.43 -12.53
C GLU A 340 -14.06 10.67 -11.01
N SER A 341 -13.04 11.42 -10.60
CA SER A 341 -12.75 11.64 -9.19
C SER A 341 -13.78 12.55 -8.53
N LYS A 342 -14.06 12.30 -7.25
CA LYS A 342 -15.04 13.08 -6.49
C LYS A 342 -14.61 13.25 -5.04
N ILE A 343 -14.63 14.48 -4.54
CA ILE A 343 -14.41 14.78 -3.13
C ILE A 343 -15.64 15.53 -2.58
N ASN A 344 -16.33 14.91 -1.64
CA ASN A 344 -17.49 15.51 -0.95
C ASN A 344 -17.04 16.55 0.10
N GLY A 345 -15.87 16.33 0.72
CA GLY A 345 -15.30 17.22 1.72
C GLY A 345 -14.43 18.36 1.16
N MET A 346 -13.50 18.82 1.98
CA MET A 346 -12.49 19.82 1.61
C MET A 346 -11.24 19.14 1.04
N LEU A 347 -10.68 19.68 -0.03
CA LEU A 347 -9.34 19.33 -0.51
C LEU A 347 -8.33 20.39 -0.05
N THR A 348 -7.27 19.98 0.63
CA THR A 348 -6.13 20.83 0.99
C THR A 348 -4.85 20.25 0.42
N ILE A 349 -4.12 21.05 -0.36
CA ILE A 349 -2.79 20.72 -0.87
C ILE A 349 -1.80 21.72 -0.28
N ILE A 350 -0.74 21.18 0.33
CA ILE A 350 0.41 21.91 0.85
C ILE A 350 1.63 21.36 0.11
N ALA A 351 2.24 22.16 -0.75
CA ALA A 351 3.42 21.76 -1.50
C ALA A 351 4.59 22.69 -1.19
N GLY A 352 5.80 22.14 -1.22
CA GLY A 352 7.02 22.88 -0.97
C GLY A 352 7.43 23.77 -2.13
N SER A 353 8.74 24.03 -2.20
CA SER A 353 9.33 24.84 -3.27
C SER A 353 9.59 23.98 -4.52
N GLY A 354 9.82 24.60 -5.67
CA GLY A 354 10.12 23.91 -6.92
C GLY A 354 8.98 24.02 -7.95
N THR A 355 8.83 22.99 -8.80
CA THR A 355 7.79 22.98 -9.84
C THR A 355 6.56 22.24 -9.33
N ASN A 356 5.49 22.96 -9.02
CA ASN A 356 4.21 22.37 -8.60
C ASN A 356 3.23 22.42 -9.77
N ASN A 357 2.87 21.27 -10.32
CA ASN A 357 1.92 21.09 -11.41
C ASN A 357 0.62 20.49 -10.86
N ILE A 358 -0.42 21.32 -10.75
CA ILE A 358 -1.74 20.92 -10.28
C ILE A 358 -2.68 20.92 -11.48
N GLY A 359 -2.94 19.73 -12.04
CA GLY A 359 -3.87 19.57 -13.18
C GLY A 359 -3.38 20.07 -14.53
N THR A 360 -2.08 20.31 -14.72
CA THR A 360 -1.51 20.82 -15.98
C THR A 360 -0.93 19.68 -16.84
N GLY A 361 -1.52 19.43 -18.02
CA GLY A 361 -1.28 18.27 -18.91
C GLY A 361 0.18 17.96 -19.30
N GLY A 362 0.52 16.80 -19.87
CA GLY A 362 -0.30 15.87 -20.68
C GLY A 362 -0.91 14.63 -20.01
N THR A 363 -0.52 14.25 -18.78
CA THR A 363 -1.19 13.18 -17.99
C THR A 363 -1.90 13.70 -16.75
N ASN A 364 -1.62 14.93 -16.31
CA ASN A 364 -2.20 15.49 -15.08
C ASN A 364 -3.41 16.35 -15.44
N THR A 365 -4.56 16.03 -14.86
CA THR A 365 -5.84 16.71 -15.10
C THR A 365 -6.46 17.09 -13.76
N PHE A 366 -7.15 18.23 -13.65
CA PHE A 366 -8.03 18.51 -12.50
C PHE A 366 -9.46 18.69 -12.99
N ALA A 367 -10.13 17.56 -13.26
CA ALA A 367 -11.45 17.51 -13.90
C ALA A 367 -12.54 16.88 -13.01
N GLY A 368 -12.18 16.20 -11.92
CA GLY A 368 -13.14 15.58 -11.00
C GLY A 368 -14.01 16.57 -10.23
N THR A 369 -15.05 16.13 -9.52
CA THR A 369 -15.97 17.01 -8.78
C THR A 369 -15.51 17.31 -7.35
N LEU A 370 -15.47 18.58 -6.94
CA LEU A 370 -15.17 18.99 -5.56
C LEU A 370 -16.33 19.79 -4.94
N GLN A 371 -17.05 19.18 -3.98
CA GLN A 371 -18.20 19.83 -3.34
C GLN A 371 -17.81 20.85 -2.27
N GLY A 372 -16.69 20.63 -1.56
CA GLY A 372 -16.26 21.48 -0.46
C GLY A 372 -15.33 22.63 -0.87
N HIS A 373 -14.52 23.07 0.10
CA HIS A 373 -13.49 24.07 -0.12
C HIS A 373 -12.25 23.47 -0.79
N TYR A 374 -11.57 24.29 -1.58
CA TYR A 374 -10.25 23.95 -2.12
C TYR A 374 -9.20 24.89 -1.55
N LYS A 375 -8.17 24.35 -0.90
CA LYS A 375 -7.06 25.12 -0.33
C LYS A 375 -5.74 24.71 -0.97
N LEU A 376 -5.03 25.68 -1.52
CA LEU A 376 -3.71 25.54 -2.11
C LEU A 376 -2.72 26.42 -1.35
N TYR A 377 -1.70 25.79 -0.77
CA TYR A 377 -0.56 26.45 -0.15
C TYR A 377 0.71 25.95 -0.84
N LEU A 378 1.23 26.75 -1.77
CA LEU A 378 2.37 26.38 -2.60
C LEU A 378 3.59 27.20 -2.18
N GLY A 379 4.77 26.57 -2.13
CA GLY A 379 6.03 27.25 -1.84
C GLY A 379 6.51 28.14 -2.99
N SER A 380 7.80 28.47 -2.93
CA SER A 380 8.45 29.29 -3.97
C SER A 380 8.84 28.44 -5.18
N GLY A 381 8.81 28.99 -6.39
CA GLY A 381 9.20 28.29 -7.62
C GLY A 381 8.20 28.49 -8.75
N THR A 382 7.98 27.44 -9.54
CA THR A 382 7.02 27.45 -10.66
C THR A 382 5.76 26.72 -10.24
N ASN A 383 4.69 27.45 -9.98
CA ASN A 383 3.40 26.91 -9.58
C ASN A 383 2.43 27.02 -10.76
N ASN A 384 2.08 25.88 -11.38
CA ASN A 384 1.11 25.82 -12.45
C ASN A 384 -0.16 25.14 -11.93
N VAL A 385 -1.29 25.81 -12.03
CA VAL A 385 -2.60 25.33 -11.58
C VAL A 385 -3.59 25.48 -12.73
N ASP A 386 -4.18 24.39 -13.21
CA ASP A 386 -5.27 24.40 -14.20
C ASP A 386 -6.48 23.67 -13.64
N LEU A 387 -7.56 24.41 -13.39
CA LEU A 387 -8.78 23.91 -12.76
C LEU A 387 -9.90 23.83 -13.78
N GLN A 388 -10.25 22.61 -14.17
CA GLN A 388 -11.33 22.33 -15.13
C GLN A 388 -12.65 21.93 -14.46
N THR A 389 -12.68 21.93 -13.12
CA THR A 389 -13.86 21.56 -12.34
C THR A 389 -14.54 22.73 -11.64
N SER A 390 -15.82 22.56 -11.37
CA SER A 390 -16.58 23.41 -10.45
C SER A 390 -16.22 23.08 -8.99
N ILE A 391 -16.09 24.12 -8.16
CA ILE A 391 -15.83 23.99 -6.72
C ILE A 391 -17.07 24.48 -5.99
N GLY A 392 -17.68 23.65 -5.16
CA GLY A 392 -18.88 24.04 -4.41
C GLY A 392 -18.62 25.14 -3.37
N GLY A 393 -17.44 25.12 -2.75
CA GLY A 393 -17.00 26.06 -1.72
C GLY A 393 -16.21 27.27 -2.21
N VAL A 394 -15.10 27.57 -1.52
CA VAL A 394 -14.18 28.68 -1.82
C VAL A 394 -12.82 28.10 -2.20
N LEU A 395 -12.25 28.62 -3.29
CA LEU A 395 -10.86 28.43 -3.67
C LEU A 395 -9.96 29.42 -2.91
N LEU A 396 -9.18 28.90 -1.98
CA LEU A 396 -8.13 29.61 -1.27
C LEU A 396 -6.79 29.28 -1.93
N PHE A 397 -6.10 30.29 -2.45
CA PHE A 397 -4.79 30.12 -3.08
C PHE A 397 -3.75 31.01 -2.39
N ARG A 398 -2.65 30.39 -1.96
CA ARG A 398 -1.46 31.06 -1.41
C ARG A 398 -0.25 30.46 -2.11
N ALA A 399 0.59 31.30 -2.70
CA ALA A 399 1.85 30.88 -3.29
C ALA A 399 3.02 31.73 -2.79
N GLY A 400 4.21 31.14 -2.76
CA GLY A 400 5.47 31.84 -2.50
C GLY A 400 5.99 32.61 -3.72
N ASP A 401 7.27 32.97 -3.66
CA ASP A 401 7.94 33.73 -4.69
C ASP A 401 8.13 32.89 -5.97
N GLY A 402 8.06 33.50 -7.17
CA GLY A 402 8.43 32.84 -8.42
C GLY A 402 7.42 33.05 -9.55
N VAL A 403 7.17 31.99 -10.32
CA VAL A 403 6.23 31.98 -11.44
C VAL A 403 4.95 31.29 -11.01
N ASN A 404 3.83 32.00 -10.95
CA ASN A 404 2.56 31.45 -10.50
C ASN A 404 1.51 31.58 -11.60
N ASN A 405 1.13 30.48 -12.23
CA ASN A 405 0.12 30.43 -13.28
C ASN A 405 -1.14 29.75 -12.75
N VAL A 406 -2.27 30.44 -12.76
CA VAL A 406 -3.57 29.89 -12.39
C VAL A 406 -4.53 30.05 -13.56
N ASN A 407 -5.02 28.93 -14.09
CA ASN A 407 -6.02 28.87 -15.13
C ASN A 407 -7.33 28.32 -14.54
N LEU A 408 -8.43 29.06 -14.69
CA LEU A 408 -9.77 28.63 -14.31
C LEU A 408 -10.57 28.37 -15.59
N THR A 409 -10.80 27.10 -15.91
CA THR A 409 -11.30 26.61 -17.20
C THR A 409 -12.40 25.56 -17.01
N PRO A 410 -13.43 25.82 -16.16
CA PRO A 410 -14.46 24.83 -15.86
C PRO A 410 -15.15 24.33 -17.13
N ALA A 411 -15.44 23.04 -17.19
CA ALA A 411 -16.24 22.48 -18.27
C ALA A 411 -17.67 23.06 -18.30
N ASP A 412 -18.26 23.32 -17.12
CA ASP A 412 -19.60 23.91 -17.01
C ASP A 412 -19.55 25.45 -17.17
N PRO A 413 -20.23 26.00 -18.20
CA PRO A 413 -20.21 27.42 -18.50
C PRO A 413 -20.97 28.31 -17.50
N SER A 414 -21.59 27.73 -16.47
CA SER A 414 -22.28 28.46 -15.41
C SER A 414 -21.55 28.45 -14.06
N SER A 415 -20.31 27.93 -14.05
CA SER A 415 -19.52 27.77 -12.83
C SER A 415 -19.18 29.10 -12.16
N LEU A 416 -19.61 29.26 -10.91
CA LEU A 416 -19.23 30.37 -10.03
C LEU A 416 -18.03 29.98 -9.17
N TYR A 417 -16.88 30.60 -9.39
CA TYR A 417 -15.75 30.52 -8.47
C TYR A 417 -15.82 31.59 -7.40
N ARG A 418 -15.91 31.14 -6.15
CA ARG A 418 -15.65 31.99 -4.98
C ARG A 418 -14.16 31.90 -4.65
N VAL A 419 -13.45 33.01 -4.75
CA VAL A 419 -11.98 33.00 -4.65
C VAL A 419 -11.43 33.88 -3.53
N ASN A 420 -10.34 33.43 -2.93
CA ASN A 420 -9.46 34.22 -2.08
C ASN A 420 -8.02 33.88 -2.45
N MET A 421 -7.46 34.63 -3.38
CA MET A 421 -6.14 34.38 -3.95
C MET A 421 -5.15 35.45 -3.49
N LEU A 422 -3.98 35.01 -3.04
CA LEU A 422 -2.83 35.84 -2.76
C LEU A 422 -1.62 35.20 -3.45
N PHE A 423 -1.12 35.90 -4.45
CA PHE A 423 0.10 35.53 -5.16
C PHE A 423 1.30 36.10 -4.42
N GLY A 424 2.41 35.35 -4.42
CA GLY A 424 3.70 35.80 -3.92
C GLY A 424 4.49 36.60 -4.96
N PRO A 425 5.61 37.22 -4.57
CA PRO A 425 6.45 38.01 -5.46
C PRO A 425 6.85 37.30 -6.74
N GLY A 426 6.90 38.00 -7.87
CA GLY A 426 7.42 37.44 -9.13
C GLY A 426 6.49 37.61 -10.33
N THR A 427 6.38 36.58 -11.17
CA THR A 427 5.55 36.60 -12.38
C THR A 427 4.28 35.81 -12.13
N ASN A 428 3.16 36.50 -12.00
CA ASN A 428 1.87 35.92 -11.66
C ASN A 428 0.91 36.06 -12.83
N THR A 429 0.30 34.96 -13.27
CA THR A 429 -0.71 34.94 -14.31
C THR A 429 -2.00 34.34 -13.76
N LEU A 430 -3.10 35.08 -13.85
CA LEU A 430 -4.45 34.54 -13.65
C LEU A 430 -5.20 34.59 -14.98
N THR A 431 -5.55 33.42 -15.50
CA THR A 431 -6.33 33.26 -16.72
C THR A 431 -7.71 32.70 -16.40
N LEU A 432 -8.75 33.34 -16.91
CA LEU A 432 -10.13 32.87 -16.82
C LEU A 432 -10.61 32.45 -18.23
N ASN A 433 -11.50 31.46 -18.34
CA ASN A 433 -12.24 31.20 -19.57
C ASN A 433 -13.47 32.14 -19.67
N ALA A 434 -13.97 32.40 -20.89
CA ALA A 434 -15.13 33.25 -21.17
C ALA A 434 -16.38 32.90 -20.35
N ASN A 435 -16.53 31.62 -20.01
CA ASN A 435 -17.70 31.14 -19.28
C ASN A 435 -17.52 31.13 -17.75
N VAL A 436 -16.42 31.69 -17.23
CA VAL A 436 -16.19 31.76 -15.79
C VAL A 436 -16.97 32.93 -15.19
N ILE A 437 -17.68 32.67 -14.09
CA ILE A 437 -18.15 33.72 -13.18
C ILE A 437 -17.26 33.70 -11.94
N ILE A 438 -16.63 34.82 -11.60
CA ILE A 438 -15.75 34.91 -10.42
C ILE A 438 -16.24 35.95 -9.41
N ARG A 439 -16.12 35.60 -8.13
CA ARG A 439 -16.47 36.46 -7.00
C ARG A 439 -15.42 36.33 -5.91
N GLY A 440 -14.79 37.42 -5.49
CA GLY A 440 -13.93 37.42 -4.32
C GLY A 440 -12.74 38.37 -4.40
N ILE A 441 -11.64 37.94 -3.79
CA ILE A 441 -10.42 38.73 -3.62
C ILE A 441 -9.29 38.06 -4.39
N VAL A 442 -8.61 38.85 -5.23
CA VAL A 442 -7.40 38.43 -5.94
C VAL A 442 -6.34 39.51 -5.71
N LYS A 443 -5.23 39.15 -5.06
CA LYS A 443 -4.15 40.08 -4.76
C LYS A 443 -2.85 39.57 -5.38
N GLY A 444 -2.28 40.38 -6.25
CA GLY A 444 -0.87 40.28 -6.62
C GLY A 444 -0.02 40.93 -5.54
N SER A 445 1.19 40.42 -5.32
CA SER A 445 2.23 41.13 -4.59
C SER A 445 3.20 41.79 -5.58
N ASP A 446 4.42 42.11 -5.13
CA ASP A 446 5.47 42.68 -5.96
C ASP A 446 5.78 41.84 -7.20
N GLY A 447 6.21 42.50 -8.28
CA GLY A 447 6.55 41.86 -9.55
C GLY A 447 5.53 42.11 -10.67
N THR A 448 5.52 41.21 -11.65
CA THR A 448 4.68 41.29 -12.86
C THR A 448 3.44 40.45 -12.65
N ASN A 449 2.28 41.09 -12.62
CA ASN A 449 1.00 40.42 -12.51
C ASN A 449 0.22 40.60 -13.82
N THR A 450 -0.30 39.52 -14.38
CA THR A 450 -1.07 39.48 -15.64
C THR A 450 -2.44 38.86 -15.38
N PHE A 451 -3.49 39.58 -15.76
CA PHE A 451 -4.87 39.11 -15.66
C PHE A 451 -5.50 38.94 -17.04
N ASN A 452 -5.71 37.70 -17.45
CA ASN A 452 -6.34 37.36 -18.72
C ASN A 452 -7.82 37.02 -18.46
N GLN A 453 -8.70 38.02 -18.54
CA GLN A 453 -10.13 37.84 -18.25
C GLN A 453 -10.85 36.97 -19.30
N ASN A 454 -10.44 37.05 -20.57
CA ASN A 454 -11.05 36.33 -21.71
C ASN A 454 -12.59 36.34 -21.75
N ASN A 455 -13.24 37.47 -21.46
CA ASN A 455 -14.70 37.64 -21.39
C ASN A 455 -15.41 37.00 -20.18
N ALA A 456 -14.70 36.48 -19.18
CA ALA A 456 -15.28 36.03 -17.91
C ALA A 456 -16.11 37.14 -17.23
N THR A 457 -17.14 36.76 -16.47
CA THR A 457 -17.96 37.68 -15.68
C THR A 457 -17.39 37.86 -14.27
N ILE A 458 -17.30 39.10 -13.78
CA ILE A 458 -16.77 39.39 -12.44
C ILE A 458 -17.82 40.13 -11.60
N ILE A 459 -18.32 39.48 -10.55
CA ILE A 459 -19.51 39.97 -9.81
C ILE A 459 -19.17 40.94 -8.67
N SER A 460 -18.05 40.74 -7.96
CA SER A 460 -17.61 41.66 -6.89
C SER A 460 -16.10 41.65 -6.77
N ARG A 461 -15.47 42.83 -6.84
CA ARG A 461 -14.02 42.98 -7.02
C ARG A 461 -13.34 43.58 -5.80
N LEU A 462 -12.35 42.86 -5.28
CA LEU A 462 -11.11 43.48 -4.83
C LEU A 462 -9.97 42.79 -5.59
N PHE A 463 -9.70 43.29 -6.79
CA PHE A 463 -8.48 42.97 -7.54
C PHE A 463 -7.48 44.07 -7.22
N SER A 464 -6.38 43.72 -6.54
CA SER A 464 -5.29 44.66 -6.27
C SER A 464 -4.02 44.13 -6.91
N ASN A 465 -3.27 45.03 -7.56
CA ASN A 465 -2.03 44.72 -8.26
C ASN A 465 -2.18 43.69 -9.39
N PHE A 466 -3.34 43.68 -10.07
CA PHE A 466 -3.51 43.03 -11.38
C PHE A 466 -4.04 44.11 -12.34
N PRO A 467 -3.27 44.49 -13.38
CA PRO A 467 -3.64 45.56 -14.31
C PRO A 467 -4.81 45.18 -15.23
#